data_AF-A0A7K6AEJ2-F1
#
_entry.id   AF-A0A7K6AEJ2-F1
#
_cell.length_a   1.000
_cell.length_b   1.000
_cell.length_c   1.000
_cell.angle_alpha   90.00
_cell.angle_beta   90.00
_cell.angle_gamma   90.00
#
_symmetry.space_group_name_H-M   'P 1'
#
loop_
_entity.id
_entity.type
_entity.pdbx_description
1 polymer ?
#
loop_
_entity_poly.entity_id
_entity_poly.type
_entity_poly.pdbx_seq_one_letter_code
_entity_poly.pdbx_strand_id
1 'polypeptide(L)'
;LRSGILSLQCPLCRNSQAFLVDMFIMGIRIPFRLPSWEENDAFAELGERHRHCDASECLFPGGRQEAEEEGPWELLLCSSCAAEGTHRQCSGLRDSTTSWECDNCA
;
A
#
# COMPACT_ATOMS: atom_id res chain seq x y z
N LEU A 1 11.44 -3.25 6.44
CA LEU A 1 10.92 -4.36 7.27
C LEU A 1 12.04 -5.39 7.47
N ARG A 2 11.99 -6.24 8.50
CA ARG A 2 12.94 -7.36 8.67
C ARG A 2 12.15 -8.66 8.82
N SER A 3 11.84 -9.28 7.70
CA SER A 3 11.03 -10.48 7.55
C SER A 3 11.85 -11.76 7.68
N GLY A 4 11.16 -12.90 7.73
CA GLY A 4 11.79 -14.20 8.00
C GLY A 4 11.93 -14.47 9.50
N ILE A 5 13.00 -15.16 9.91
CA ILE A 5 13.15 -15.70 11.28
C ILE A 5 13.02 -14.64 12.39
N LEU A 6 13.39 -13.38 12.10
CA LEU A 6 13.30 -12.26 13.03
C LEU A 6 11.87 -11.76 13.27
N SER A 7 10.93 -12.08 12.37
CA SER A 7 9.51 -11.74 12.46
C SER A 7 8.62 -12.93 12.84
N LEU A 8 9.19 -14.13 12.95
CA LEU A 8 8.45 -15.36 13.28
C LEU A 8 8.30 -15.49 14.80
N GLN A 9 7.08 -15.28 15.27
CA GLN A 9 6.71 -15.33 16.67
C GLN A 9 5.29 -15.84 16.85
N CYS A 10 5.00 -16.35 18.05
CA CYS A 10 3.65 -16.79 18.38
C CYS A 10 2.64 -15.63 18.23
N PRO A 11 1.54 -15.79 17.49
CA PRO A 11 0.56 -14.72 17.29
C PRO A 11 -0.19 -14.34 18.57
N LEU A 12 -0.21 -15.22 19.57
CA LEU A 12 -0.94 -15.02 20.83
C LEU A 12 -0.09 -14.31 21.89
N CYS A 13 1.17 -14.73 22.07
CA CYS A 13 2.02 -14.26 23.17
C CYS A 13 3.31 -13.58 22.72
N ARG A 14 3.56 -13.49 21.41
CA ARG A 14 4.78 -12.93 20.80
C ARG A 14 6.09 -13.57 21.26
N ASN A 15 6.05 -14.74 21.89
CA ASN A 15 7.25 -15.50 22.21
C ASN A 15 7.81 -16.10 20.91
N SER A 16 9.01 -15.67 20.53
CA SER A 16 9.69 -16.15 19.32
C SER A 16 10.45 -17.45 19.57
N GLN A 17 11.11 -17.61 20.72
CA GLN A 17 11.92 -18.79 21.02
C GLN A 17 11.10 -20.07 21.08
N ALA A 18 10.06 -20.10 21.92
CA ALA A 18 9.21 -21.28 22.07
C ALA A 18 8.53 -21.63 20.74
N PHE A 19 8.05 -20.60 20.03
CA PHE A 19 7.38 -20.77 18.75
C PHE A 19 8.30 -21.37 17.68
N LEU A 20 9.55 -20.91 17.57
CA LEU A 20 10.51 -21.46 16.60
C LEU A 20 10.86 -22.93 16.90
N VAL A 21 10.95 -23.30 18.18
CA VAL A 21 11.18 -24.70 18.60
C VAL A 21 9.99 -25.56 18.21
N ASP A 22 8.77 -25.12 18.51
CA ASP A 22 7.55 -25.86 18.15
C ASP A 22 7.42 -26.03 16.63
N MET A 23 7.71 -24.99 15.85
CA MET A 23 7.73 -25.07 14.38
C MET A 23 8.76 -26.09 13.88
N PHE A 24 9.95 -26.13 14.49
CA PHE A 24 10.97 -27.13 14.15
C PHE A 24 10.52 -28.56 14.46
N ILE A 25 9.89 -28.78 15.62
CA ILE A 25 9.33 -30.09 16.02
C ILE A 25 8.26 -30.54 15.02
N MET A 26 7.46 -29.60 14.52
CA MET A 26 6.46 -29.84 13.47
C MET A 26 7.06 -30.03 12.06
N GLY A 27 8.39 -30.02 11.93
CA GLY A 27 9.10 -30.22 10.67
C GLY A 27 9.27 -28.97 9.81
N ILE A 28 8.85 -27.80 10.29
CA ILE A 28 8.97 -26.52 9.59
C ILE A 28 10.36 -25.95 9.89
N ARG A 29 11.26 -26.02 8.90
CA ARG A 29 12.62 -25.46 9.00
C ARG A 29 12.67 -24.08 8.39
N ILE A 30 13.08 -23.10 9.19
CA ILE A 30 13.20 -21.70 8.77
C ILE A 30 14.69 -21.41 8.56
N PRO A 31 15.15 -21.18 7.33
CA PRO A 31 16.56 -20.92 7.08
C PRO A 31 16.98 -19.58 7.70
N PHE A 32 18.19 -19.53 8.25
CA PHE A 32 18.80 -18.29 8.74
C PHE A 32 19.35 -17.46 7.57
N ARG A 33 18.45 -17.03 6.70
CA ARG A 33 18.73 -16.14 5.57
C ARG A 33 17.67 -15.05 5.55
N LEU A 34 18.08 -13.83 5.23
CA LEU A 34 17.13 -12.80 4.86
C LEU A 34 16.38 -13.30 3.62
N PRO A 35 15.06 -13.07 3.53
CA PRO A 35 14.36 -13.30 2.28
C PRO A 35 15.07 -12.52 1.17
N SER A 36 15.29 -13.15 0.00
CA SER A 36 16.02 -12.51 -1.11
C SER A 36 15.36 -11.22 -1.62
N TRP A 37 14.08 -11.01 -1.31
CA TRP A 37 13.35 -9.78 -1.63
C TRP A 37 13.72 -8.60 -0.72
N GLU A 38 14.29 -8.84 0.47
CA GLU A 38 14.77 -7.78 1.37
C GLU A 38 16.11 -7.18 0.93
N GLU A 39 16.88 -7.90 0.11
CA GLU A 39 18.19 -7.44 -0.37
C GLU A 39 18.09 -6.42 -1.51
N ASN A 40 16.92 -6.26 -2.13
CA ASN A 40 16.73 -5.41 -3.31
C ASN A 40 15.57 -4.43 -3.17
N ASP A 41 15.12 -4.12 -1.95
CA ASP A 41 13.95 -3.26 -1.73
C ASP A 41 12.76 -3.65 -2.64
N ALA A 42 12.56 -4.97 -2.84
CA ALA A 42 11.64 -5.47 -3.87
C ALA A 42 10.16 -5.11 -3.61
N PHE A 43 9.90 -4.50 -2.44
CA PHE A 43 8.61 -3.98 -2.02
C PHE A 43 8.65 -2.49 -1.67
N ALA A 44 9.72 -1.76 -1.98
CA ALA A 44 9.74 -0.30 -1.82
C ALA A 44 8.60 0.34 -2.63
N GLU A 45 8.32 -0.19 -3.82
CA GLU A 45 7.17 0.22 -4.65
C GLU A 45 5.81 -0.05 -3.98
N LEU A 46 5.70 -1.04 -3.07
CA LEU A 46 4.46 -1.26 -2.30
C LEU A 46 4.25 -0.20 -1.20
N GLY A 47 5.31 0.50 -0.79
CA GLY A 47 5.23 1.59 0.19
C GLY A 47 4.86 2.93 -0.43
N GLU A 48 5.14 3.11 -1.73
CA GLU A 48 4.80 4.33 -2.45
C GLU A 48 3.31 4.33 -2.80
N ARG A 49 2.55 5.10 -2.02
CA ARG A 49 1.15 5.34 -2.32
C ARG A 49 1.05 6.07 -3.65
N HIS A 50 0.15 5.62 -4.53
CA HIS A 50 -0.17 6.33 -5.76
C HIS A 50 -0.49 7.81 -5.44
N ARG A 51 0.10 8.73 -6.21
CA ARG A 51 0.21 10.15 -5.84
C ARG A 51 0.00 11.12 -6.99
N HIS A 52 -0.58 10.66 -8.11
CA HIS A 52 -0.89 11.54 -9.22
C HIS A 52 -2.34 11.38 -9.68
N CYS A 53 -2.77 12.32 -10.51
CA CYS A 53 -4.08 12.30 -11.13
C CYS A 53 -3.99 11.62 -12.51
N ASP A 54 -4.74 10.53 -12.66
CA ASP A 54 -4.88 9.72 -13.87
C ASP A 54 -6.05 10.17 -14.76
N ALA A 55 -6.80 11.21 -14.36
CA ALA A 55 -7.85 11.77 -15.18
C ALA A 55 -7.30 12.15 -16.57
N SER A 56 -8.04 11.76 -17.62
CA SER A 56 -7.67 12.01 -19.02
C SER A 56 -7.32 13.48 -19.26
N GLU A 57 -8.11 14.38 -18.69
CA GLU A 57 -7.82 15.81 -18.58
C GLU A 57 -7.65 16.20 -17.11
N CYS A 58 -6.46 16.69 -16.75
CA CYS A 58 -6.20 17.25 -15.43
C CYS A 58 -6.37 18.76 -15.48
N LEU A 59 -7.23 19.28 -14.60
CA LEU A 59 -7.58 20.69 -14.51
C LEU A 59 -6.76 21.44 -13.46
N PHE A 60 -5.95 20.75 -12.65
CA PHE A 60 -5.23 21.36 -11.55
C PHE A 60 -4.03 22.18 -12.06
N PRO A 61 -3.93 23.49 -11.74
CA PRO A 61 -2.82 24.33 -12.21
C PRO A 61 -1.43 23.87 -11.70
N GLY A 62 -1.37 23.21 -10.54
CA GLY A 62 -0.14 22.63 -9.99
C GLY A 62 0.35 21.38 -10.74
N GLY A 63 -0.44 20.89 -11.70
CA GLY A 63 -0.12 19.69 -12.47
C GLY A 63 -0.61 18.40 -11.80
N ARG A 64 -0.32 17.27 -12.44
CA ARG A 64 -0.91 15.98 -12.05
C ARG A 64 -0.29 15.37 -10.80
N GLN A 65 0.94 15.75 -10.46
CA GLN A 65 1.72 15.19 -9.34
C GLN A 65 1.46 15.91 -8.01
N GLU A 66 0.75 17.05 -8.04
CA GLU A 66 0.42 17.83 -6.86
C GLU A 66 -1.05 17.66 -6.50
N ALA A 67 -1.37 17.81 -5.22
CA ALA A 67 -2.73 17.74 -4.70
C ALA A 67 -2.83 18.55 -3.40
N GLU A 68 -4.02 19.08 -3.13
CA GLU A 68 -4.33 19.70 -1.84
C GLU A 68 -4.66 18.63 -0.80
N GLU A 69 -4.56 18.98 0.49
CA GLU A 69 -4.94 18.08 1.58
C GLU A 69 -6.47 17.90 1.66
N GLU A 70 -7.22 18.98 1.44
CA GLU A 70 -8.67 19.02 1.35
C GLU A 70 -9.10 20.02 0.28
N GLY A 71 -10.31 19.87 -0.26
CA GLY A 71 -10.89 20.78 -1.25
C GLY A 71 -10.91 20.18 -2.67
N PRO A 72 -11.23 20.99 -3.69
CA PRO A 72 -11.48 20.50 -5.05
C PRO A 72 -10.28 19.80 -5.71
N TRP A 73 -9.07 20.06 -5.21
CA TRP A 73 -7.83 19.48 -5.68
C TRP A 73 -7.27 18.40 -4.74
N GLU A 74 -8.08 17.91 -3.79
CA GLU A 74 -7.78 16.68 -3.06
C GLU A 74 -7.69 15.50 -4.03
N LEU A 75 -6.65 14.68 -3.84
CA LEU A 75 -6.47 13.45 -4.61
C LEU A 75 -7.18 12.28 -3.93
N LEU A 76 -8.23 11.76 -4.59
CA LEU A 76 -8.91 10.54 -4.19
C LEU A 76 -8.30 9.36 -4.96
N LEU A 77 -7.94 8.30 -4.23
CA LEU A 77 -7.52 7.03 -4.83
C LEU A 77 -8.71 6.11 -5.02
N CYS A 78 -8.64 5.25 -6.04
CA CYS A 78 -9.65 4.23 -6.26
C CYS A 78 -9.79 3.36 -5.00
N SER A 79 -11.02 3.23 -4.47
CA SER A 79 -11.28 2.48 -3.24
C SER A 79 -11.03 0.98 -3.37
N SER A 80 -10.99 0.45 -4.60
CA SER A 80 -10.86 -0.99 -4.87
C SER A 80 -9.41 -1.39 -5.16
N CYS A 81 -8.68 -0.64 -6.00
CA CYS A 81 -7.30 -1.00 -6.39
C CYS A 81 -6.22 -0.10 -5.79
N ALA A 82 -6.55 1.14 -5.40
CA ALA A 82 -5.62 2.19 -5.01
C ALA A 82 -4.48 2.47 -6.01
N ALA A 83 -4.57 1.93 -7.23
CA ALA A 83 -3.55 2.00 -8.27
C ALA A 83 -3.74 3.21 -9.19
N GLU A 84 -4.93 3.82 -9.16
CA GLU A 84 -5.27 5.05 -9.86
C GLU A 84 -5.75 6.11 -8.87
N GLY A 85 -5.53 7.37 -9.21
CA GLY A 85 -5.97 8.55 -8.47
C GLY A 85 -6.64 9.60 -9.36
N THR A 86 -7.52 10.40 -8.79
CA THR A 86 -8.11 11.55 -9.46
C THR A 86 -8.26 12.72 -8.50
N HIS A 87 -8.10 13.95 -9.01
CA HIS A 87 -8.58 15.12 -8.27
C HIS A 87 -10.10 15.15 -8.30
N ARG A 88 -10.73 15.57 -7.21
CA ARG A 88 -12.20 15.69 -7.14
C ARG A 88 -12.78 16.42 -8.35
N GLN A 89 -12.22 17.58 -8.67
CA GLN A 89 -12.73 18.40 -9.76
C GLN A 89 -12.45 17.82 -11.15
N CYS A 90 -11.37 17.05 -11.32
CA CYS A 90 -11.06 16.37 -12.58
C CYS A 90 -12.07 15.26 -12.91
N SER A 91 -12.66 14.63 -11.89
CA SER A 91 -13.72 13.63 -12.06
C SER A 91 -15.13 14.14 -11.73
N GLY A 92 -15.32 15.45 -11.58
CA GLY A 92 -16.64 16.05 -11.32
C GLY A 92 -17.29 15.57 -10.01
N LEU A 93 -16.49 15.21 -9.02
CA LEU A 93 -16.95 14.70 -7.73
C LEU A 93 -17.44 15.86 -6.84
N ARG A 94 -18.43 15.58 -5.99
CA ARG A 94 -18.95 16.55 -5.01
C ARG A 94 -18.00 16.62 -3.82
N ASP A 95 -18.01 17.74 -3.11
CA ASP A 95 -17.22 17.92 -1.87
C ASP A 95 -17.58 16.87 -0.79
N SER A 96 -18.82 16.38 -0.79
CA SER A 96 -19.27 15.34 0.14
C SER A 96 -18.84 13.92 -0.23
N THR A 97 -18.28 13.71 -1.42
CA THR A 97 -17.90 12.37 -1.90
C THR A 97 -16.63 11.93 -1.16
N THR A 98 -16.65 10.77 -0.49
CA THR A 98 -15.47 10.26 0.23
C THR A 98 -14.84 9.05 -0.45
N SER A 99 -15.50 8.47 -1.45
CA SER A 99 -15.03 7.31 -2.20
C SER A 99 -15.18 7.53 -3.70
N TRP A 100 -14.23 7.02 -4.45
CA TRP A 100 -14.22 7.03 -5.91
C TRP A 100 -13.64 5.70 -6.41
N GLU A 101 -14.11 5.24 -7.56
CA GLU A 101 -13.58 4.05 -8.24
C GLU A 101 -13.18 4.44 -9.67
N CYS A 102 -12.06 3.91 -10.15
CA CYS A 102 -11.64 4.10 -11.53
C CYS A 102 -12.48 3.26 -12.49
N ASP A 103 -12.44 3.59 -13.78
CA ASP A 103 -13.24 2.93 -14.82
C ASP A 103 -12.97 1.41 -14.93
N ASN A 104 -11.77 0.97 -14.54
CA ASN A 104 -11.41 -0.45 -14.53
C ASN A 104 -11.98 -1.22 -13.32
N CYS A 105 -12.39 -0.53 -12.26
CA CYS A 105 -12.89 -1.13 -11.02
C CYS A 105 -14.40 -0.98 -10.82
N ALA A 106 -15.02 0.03 -11.46
CA ALA A 106 -16.45 0.34 -11.35
C ALA A 106 -17.38 -0.66 -12.05
#